data_AF-A0A290ZCU2-F1
#
_entry.id   AF-A0A290ZCU2-F1
#
_cell.length_a   1.000
_cell.length_b   1.000
_cell.length_c   1.000
_cell.angle_alpha   90.00
_cell.angle_beta   90.00
_cell.angle_gamma   90.00
#
_symmetry.space_group_name_H-M   'P 1'
#
loop_
_entity.id
_entity.type
_entity.pdbx_description
1 polymer ?
#
loop_
_entity_poly.entity_id
_entity_poly.type
_entity_poly.pdbx_seq_one_letter_code
_entity_poly.pdbx_strand_id
1 'polypeptide(L)'
;MSSSSELDRRPAVDPVEEPSAEWGWHGTFPKGILIAGWLSTLAVFSLLIGNHHGRVENIWVIGTGVSLAAALVWFQVREKKNSRR
;
A
#
# COMPACT_ATOMS: atom_id res chain seq x y z
N MET A 1 -5.96 36.72 -2.73
CA MET A 1 -6.35 35.51 -3.46
C MET A 1 -5.07 34.94 -4.06
N SER A 2 -4.46 33.92 -3.46
CA SER A 2 -3.27 33.28 -4.05
C SER A 2 -3.66 32.55 -5.33
N SER A 3 -2.84 32.72 -6.37
CA SER A 3 -3.02 32.07 -7.67
C SER A 3 -2.73 30.57 -7.55
N SER A 4 -3.51 29.71 -8.21
CA SER A 4 -3.31 28.24 -8.17
C SER A 4 -1.89 27.80 -8.57
N SER A 5 -1.18 28.62 -9.33
CA SER A 5 0.24 28.42 -9.69
C SER A 5 1.23 28.54 -8.52
N GLU A 6 0.87 29.22 -7.43
CA GLU A 6 1.70 29.29 -6.21
C GLU A 6 1.55 28.04 -5.34
N LEU A 7 0.39 27.38 -5.39
CA LEU A 7 0.15 26.12 -4.66
C LEU A 7 0.89 24.95 -5.29
N ASP A 8 1.00 24.93 -6.63
CA ASP A 8 1.71 23.91 -7.39
C ASP A 8 3.24 23.94 -7.19
N ARG A 9 3.77 25.08 -6.71
CA ARG A 9 5.20 25.26 -6.36
C ARG A 9 5.56 24.84 -4.95
N ARG A 10 4.58 24.56 -4.07
CA ARG A 10 4.88 24.15 -2.71
C ARG A 10 5.23 22.67 -2.70
N PRO A 11 6.38 22.27 -2.14
CA PRO A 11 6.69 20.86 -1.99
C PRO A 11 5.61 20.18 -1.12
N ALA A 12 5.22 18.96 -1.50
CA ALA A 12 4.20 18.19 -0.78
C ALA A 12 4.63 17.80 0.65
N VAL A 13 5.93 17.89 0.93
CA VAL A 13 6.59 17.67 2.22
C VAL A 13 7.42 18.91 2.55
N ASP A 14 7.40 19.37 3.81
CA ASP A 14 8.17 20.54 4.24
C ASP A 14 9.68 20.23 4.17
N PRO A 15 10.48 20.97 3.38
CA PRO A 15 11.92 20.77 3.28
C PRO A 15 12.67 21.00 4.60
N VAL A 16 12.06 21.71 5.56
CA VAL A 16 12.63 21.92 6.90
C VAL A 16 12.62 20.62 7.72
N GLU A 17 11.59 19.79 7.58
CA GLU A 17 11.49 18.50 8.27
C GLU A 17 12.21 17.38 7.50
N GLU A 18 12.19 17.42 6.16
CA GLU A 18 12.78 16.40 5.29
C GLU A 18 13.61 17.06 4.18
N PRO A 19 14.94 17.23 4.35
CA PRO A 19 15.81 17.90 3.36
C PRO A 19 15.83 17.20 2.00
N SER A 20 15.58 15.88 1.99
CA SER A 20 15.49 15.09 0.76
C SER A 20 14.24 15.39 -0.06
N ALA A 21 13.29 16.20 0.46
CA ALA A 21 12.11 16.68 -0.26
C ALA A 21 12.47 17.30 -1.61
N GLU A 22 13.65 17.92 -1.71
CA GLU A 22 14.15 18.56 -2.91
C GLU A 22 14.56 17.56 -4.03
N TRP A 23 14.79 16.27 -3.71
CA TRP A 23 15.21 15.23 -4.71
C TRP A 23 14.02 14.54 -5.39
N GLY A 24 12.79 14.80 -4.93
CA GLY A 24 11.57 14.50 -5.68
C GLY A 24 10.97 13.08 -5.55
N TRP A 25 11.54 12.18 -4.75
CA TRP A 25 11.00 10.82 -4.55
C TRP A 25 9.98 10.65 -3.41
N HIS A 26 9.34 11.74 -2.98
CA HIS A 26 8.40 11.75 -1.84
C HIS A 26 6.94 11.49 -2.19
N GLY A 27 6.66 11.06 -3.43
CA GLY A 27 5.31 10.78 -3.88
C GLY A 27 4.70 9.56 -3.17
N THR A 28 3.61 9.76 -2.44
CA THR A 28 2.79 8.63 -1.96
C THR A 28 1.86 8.17 -3.08
N PHE A 29 1.84 6.86 -3.38
CA PHE A 29 0.95 6.27 -4.37
C PHE A 29 -0.08 5.35 -3.70
N PRO A 30 -1.10 5.89 -2.99
CA PRO A 30 -2.03 5.07 -2.22
C PRO A 30 -2.74 4.03 -3.10
N LYS A 31 -3.19 4.42 -4.30
CA LYS A 31 -3.77 3.48 -5.27
C LYS A 31 -2.76 2.41 -5.74
N GLY A 32 -1.50 2.80 -5.95
CA GLY A 32 -0.44 1.89 -6.36
C GLY A 32 -0.13 0.83 -5.30
N ILE A 33 -0.07 1.25 -4.03
CA ILE A 33 0.11 0.37 -2.87
C ILE A 33 -1.04 -0.65 -2.78
N LEU A 34 -2.28 -0.22 -2.98
CA LEU A 34 -3.43 -1.13 -2.96
C LEU A 34 -3.39 -2.16 -4.10
N ILE A 35 -3.08 -1.73 -5.32
CA ILE A 35 -2.96 -2.63 -6.48
C ILE A 35 -1.82 -3.63 -6.25
N ALA A 36 -0.63 -3.14 -5.88
CA ALA A 36 0.52 -3.99 -5.59
C ALA A 36 0.23 -4.99 -4.46
N GLY A 37 -0.41 -4.54 -3.38
CA GLY A 37 -0.80 -5.40 -2.27
C GLY A 37 -1.75 -6.52 -2.68
N TRP A 38 -2.78 -6.21 -3.48
CA TRP A 38 -3.70 -7.24 -3.97
C TRP A 38 -3.02 -8.19 -4.97
N LEU A 39 -2.14 -7.68 -5.83
CA LEU A 39 -1.34 -8.55 -6.73
C LEU A 39 -0.45 -9.49 -5.93
N SER A 40 0.25 -9.01 -4.90
CA SER A 40 1.05 -9.86 -4.01
C SER A 40 0.19 -10.91 -3.28
N THR A 41 -1.00 -10.51 -2.82
CA THR A 41 -1.95 -11.44 -2.17
C THR A 41 -2.38 -12.56 -3.13
N LEU A 42 -2.72 -12.22 -4.37
CA LEU A 42 -3.07 -13.21 -5.40
C LEU A 42 -1.89 -14.09 -5.77
N ALA A 43 -0.68 -13.52 -5.86
CA ALA A 43 0.54 -14.28 -6.13
C ALA A 43 0.80 -15.31 -5.02
N VAL A 44 0.64 -14.95 -3.74
CA VAL A 44 0.76 -15.92 -2.63
C VAL A 44 -0.27 -17.04 -2.78
N PHE A 45 -1.53 -16.74 -3.06
CA PHE A 45 -2.54 -17.79 -3.25
C PHE A 45 -2.28 -18.66 -4.49
N SER A 46 -1.66 -18.13 -5.54
CA SER A 46 -1.26 -18.94 -6.70
C SER A 46 -0.25 -20.03 -6.35
N LEU A 47 0.51 -19.88 -5.24
CA LEU A 47 1.41 -20.92 -4.76
C LEU A 47 0.67 -22.19 -4.31
N LEU A 48 -0.64 -22.14 -4.06
CA LEU A 48 -1.46 -23.34 -3.80
C LEU A 48 -1.55 -24.28 -5.01
N ILE A 49 -1.25 -23.79 -6.21
CA ILE A 49 -1.25 -24.57 -7.43
C ILE A 49 0.12 -25.22 -7.58
N GLY A 50 0.22 -26.52 -7.31
CA GLY A 50 1.48 -27.24 -7.51
C GLY A 50 1.66 -28.46 -6.63
N ASN A 51 2.93 -28.73 -6.31
CA ASN A 51 3.41 -30.00 -5.78
C ASN A 51 3.25 -30.17 -4.25
N HIS A 52 2.21 -29.61 -3.65
CA HIS A 52 2.01 -29.71 -2.22
C HIS A 52 1.61 -31.14 -1.82
N HIS A 53 2.55 -31.91 -1.29
CA HIS A 53 2.28 -33.26 -0.76
C HIS A 53 1.65 -33.23 0.64
N GLY A 54 1.97 -32.20 1.43
CA GLY A 54 1.53 -32.05 2.81
C GLY A 54 0.52 -30.93 3.02
N ARG A 55 -0.28 -31.03 4.08
CA ARG A 55 -1.25 -29.99 4.44
C ARG A 55 -0.62 -28.76 5.11
N VAL A 56 0.57 -28.91 5.69
CA VAL A 56 1.25 -27.84 6.43
C VAL A 56 1.59 -26.66 5.52
N GLU A 57 2.09 -26.93 4.32
CA GLU A 57 2.42 -25.89 3.33
C GLU A 57 1.17 -25.09 2.92
N ASN A 58 0.07 -25.78 2.62
CA ASN A 58 -1.22 -25.15 2.33
C ASN A 58 -1.69 -24.25 3.49
N ILE A 59 -1.53 -24.68 4.73
CA ILE A 59 -1.94 -23.88 5.91
C ILE A 59 -1.13 -22.59 5.99
N TRP A 60 0.19 -22.65 5.78
CA TRP A 60 1.04 -21.45 5.80
C TRP A 60 0.76 -20.51 4.63
N VAL A 61 0.56 -21.04 3.43
CA VAL A 61 0.22 -20.22 2.25
C VAL A 61 -1.13 -19.54 2.45
N ILE A 62 -2.16 -20.28 2.90
CA ILE A 62 -3.48 -19.73 3.19
C ILE A 62 -3.41 -18.69 4.31
N GLY A 63 -2.75 -19.02 5.42
CA GLY A 63 -2.60 -18.13 6.56
C GLY A 63 -1.90 -16.81 6.19
N THR A 64 -0.84 -16.89 5.38
CA THR A 64 -0.10 -15.72 4.88
C THR A 64 -0.96 -14.87 3.95
N GLY A 65 -1.62 -15.50 2.96
CA GLY A 65 -2.50 -14.80 2.02
C GLY A 65 -3.67 -14.11 2.70
N VAL A 66 -4.31 -14.79 3.67
CA VAL A 66 -5.41 -14.21 4.47
C VAL A 66 -4.90 -13.05 5.34
N SER A 67 -3.73 -13.18 5.94
CA SER A 67 -3.14 -12.10 6.75
C SER A 67 -2.85 -10.85 5.92
N LEU A 68 -2.30 -11.01 4.71
CA LEU A 68 -2.09 -9.90 3.77
C LEU A 68 -3.40 -9.24 3.35
N ALA A 69 -4.40 -10.04 2.95
CA ALA A 69 -5.71 -9.54 2.57
C ALA A 69 -6.38 -8.77 3.73
N ALA A 70 -6.32 -9.30 4.94
CA ALA A 70 -6.87 -8.66 6.14
C ALA A 70 -6.17 -7.33 6.45
N ALA A 71 -4.83 -7.29 6.35
CA ALA A 71 -4.05 -6.06 6.54
C ALA A 71 -4.43 -4.99 5.50
N LEU A 72 -4.59 -5.36 4.23
CA LEU A 72 -5.01 -4.44 3.17
C LEU A 72 -6.43 -3.91 3.35
N VAL A 73 -7.36 -4.77 3.75
CA VAL A 73 -8.73 -4.34 4.07
C VAL A 73 -8.73 -3.39 5.26
N TRP A 74 -7.98 -3.71 6.32
CA TRP A 74 -7.85 -2.85 7.50
C TRP A 74 -7.26 -1.49 7.14
N PHE A 75 -6.20 -1.46 6.33
CA PHE A 75 -5.58 -0.25 5.81
C PHE A 75 -6.60 0.63 5.06
N GLN A 76 -7.33 0.06 4.10
CA GLN A 76 -8.36 0.79 3.35
C GLN A 76 -9.49 1.34 4.23
N VAL A 77 -9.92 0.57 5.23
CA VAL A 77 -10.96 1.01 6.17
C VAL A 77 -10.46 2.18 7.01
N ARG A 78 -9.20 2.17 7.44
CA ARG A 78 -8.59 3.27 8.20
C ARG A 78 -8.46 4.54 7.38
N GLU A 79 -8.00 4.44 6.12
CA GLU A 79 -7.91 5.60 5.23
C GLU A 79 -9.28 6.24 4.99
N LYS A 80 -10.32 5.42 4.71
CA LYS A 80 -11.68 5.93 4.51
C LYS A 80 -12.25 6.60 5.76
N LYS A 81 -11.91 6.12 6.96
CA LYS A 81 -12.31 6.76 8.22
C LYS A 81 -11.60 8.09 8.45
N ASN A 82 -10.31 8.17 8.13
CA ASN A 82 -9.54 9.41 8.26
C ASN A 82 -10.02 10.49 7.28
N SER A 83 -10.36 10.11 6.05
CA SER A 83 -10.90 11.04 5.04
C SER A 83 -12.31 11.57 5.35
N ARG A 84 -13.02 10.98 6.32
CA ARG A 84 -14.38 11.38 6.73
C ARG A 84 -14.41 12.21 8.02
N ARG A 85 -13.26 12.42 8.65
CA ARG A 85 -13.08 13.33 9.80
C ARG A 85 -12.53 14.65 9.30
#